data_AF-A0A7R9YGQ3-F1
#
_entry.id   AF-A0A7R9YGQ3-F1
#
_cell.length_a   1.000
_cell.length_b   1.000
_cell.length_c   1.000
_cell.angle_alpha   90.00
_cell.angle_beta   90.00
_cell.angle_gamma   90.00
#
_symmetry.space_group_name_H-M   'P 1'
#
loop_
_entity.id
_entity.type
_entity.pdbx_description
1 polymer ?
#
loop_
_entity_poly.entity_id
_entity_poly.type
_entity_poly.pdbx_seq_one_letter_code
_entity_poly.pdbx_strand_id
1 'polypeptide(L)'
;EEEEADHLLNDLSADPPIFESDDTPVPAWSVRTAGHGAYAVAYALSTAWPGAIAFCSTKPSVKFANVYIGYGLENTGKTFTPKPMPEIAREPDDVGEEEDTPLDAENAVLKELEEKRMVEEAEAEEADAE
;
A
#
# COMPACT_ATOMS: atom_id res chain seq x y z
N GLU A 1 11.29 -10.19 -5.38
CA GLU A 1 11.02 -11.56 -4.90
C GLU A 1 9.74 -11.99 -5.59
N GLU A 2 9.77 -13.06 -6.38
CA GLU A 2 8.54 -13.63 -6.94
C GLU A 2 7.81 -14.30 -5.78
N GLU A 3 6.66 -13.74 -5.36
CA GLU A 3 5.74 -14.46 -4.46
C GLU A 3 5.28 -15.72 -5.18
N GLU A 4 5.81 -16.87 -4.76
CA GLU A 4 5.37 -18.18 -5.23
C GLU A 4 3.90 -18.35 -4.81
N ALA A 5 2.99 -18.31 -5.79
CA ALA A 5 1.57 -18.36 -5.51
C ALA A 5 1.18 -19.73 -4.95
N ASP A 6 0.63 -19.75 -3.74
CA ASP A 6 0.13 -20.96 -3.10
C ASP A 6 -0.90 -21.69 -3.98
N HIS A 7 -0.81 -23.02 -4.00
CA HIS A 7 -1.70 -23.86 -4.79
C HIS A 7 -3.15 -23.80 -4.26
N LEU A 8 -4.13 -23.63 -5.16
CA LEU A 8 -5.54 -23.33 -4.85
C LEU A 8 -6.30 -24.37 -3.98
N LEU A 9 -5.72 -25.55 -3.75
CA LEU A 9 -6.32 -26.67 -2.99
C LEU A 9 -5.37 -27.21 -1.93
N ASN A 10 -4.63 -26.31 -1.27
CA ASN A 10 -3.86 -26.67 -0.08
C ASN A 10 -4.77 -27.14 1.05
N ASP A 11 -4.26 -28.10 1.82
CA ASP A 11 -4.94 -28.58 3.02
C ASP A 11 -4.86 -27.54 4.14
N LEU A 12 -5.85 -27.51 5.03
CA LEU A 12 -5.91 -26.58 6.17
C LEU A 12 -4.74 -26.77 7.14
N SER A 13 -4.04 -27.89 7.05
CA SER A 13 -2.84 -28.20 7.82
C SER A 13 -1.60 -27.45 7.34
N ALA A 14 -1.60 -26.91 6.12
CA ALA A 14 -0.53 -26.09 5.57
C ALA A 14 -0.61 -24.62 6.02
N ASP A 15 -1.74 -24.20 6.59
CA ASP A 15 -1.94 -22.82 7.03
C ASP A 15 -0.97 -22.46 8.18
N PRO A 16 -0.37 -21.26 8.15
CA PRO A 16 0.60 -20.85 9.17
C PRO A 16 -0.06 -20.72 10.54
N PRO A 17 0.63 -21.14 11.63
CA PRO A 17 0.11 -20.96 12.98
C PRO A 17 0.10 -19.48 13.38
N ILE A 18 -0.76 -19.15 14.33
CA ILE A 18 -0.82 -17.85 14.98
C ILE A 18 0.04 -17.92 16.24
N PHE A 19 0.87 -16.91 16.44
CA PHE A 19 1.72 -16.79 17.62
C PHE A 19 1.10 -15.79 18.59
N GLU A 20 0.72 -16.25 19.77
CA GLU A 20 0.27 -15.38 20.85
C GLU A 20 1.48 -14.75 21.57
N SER A 21 1.23 -13.90 22.57
CA SER A 21 2.25 -13.12 23.29
C SER A 21 3.38 -13.94 23.91
N ASP A 22 3.15 -15.23 24.15
CA ASP A 22 4.06 -16.14 24.83
C ASP A 22 4.86 -17.01 23.84
N ASP A 23 4.88 -16.65 22.55
CA ASP A 23 5.50 -17.40 21.44
C ASP A 23 4.98 -18.84 21.29
N THR A 24 3.80 -19.13 21.86
CA THR A 24 3.13 -20.41 21.74
C THR A 24 2.43 -20.50 20.37
N PRO A 25 2.77 -21.48 19.51
CA PRO A 25 2.11 -21.63 18.23
C PRO A 25 0.72 -22.22 18.42
N VAL A 26 -0.30 -21.47 18.03
CA VAL A 26 -1.69 -21.93 17.97
C VAL A 26 -2.03 -22.24 16.51
N PRO A 27 -2.51 -23.46 16.20
CA PRO A 27 -2.93 -23.79 14.83
C PRO A 27 -4.00 -22.82 14.30
N ALA A 28 -3.91 -22.48 13.01
CA ALA A 28 -4.90 -21.64 12.33
C ALA A 28 -6.32 -22.25 12.37
N TRP A 29 -6.42 -23.58 12.45
CA TRP A 29 -7.67 -24.32 12.53
C TRP A 29 -7.67 -25.32 13.68
N SER A 30 -8.80 -25.40 14.39
CA SER A 30 -9.07 -26.45 15.37
C SER A 30 -10.27 -27.30 14.94
N VAL A 31 -10.08 -28.62 14.88
CA VAL A 31 -11.12 -29.56 14.46
C VAL A 31 -11.76 -30.22 15.67
N ARG A 32 -13.09 -30.27 15.68
CA ARG A 32 -13.90 -30.84 16.76
C ARG A 32 -15.05 -31.64 16.17
N THR A 33 -15.68 -32.45 17.02
CA THR A 33 -16.90 -33.18 16.66
C THR A 33 -18.01 -32.84 17.63
N ALA A 34 -19.23 -32.76 17.12
CA ALA A 34 -20.44 -32.57 17.91
C ALA A 34 -21.40 -33.75 17.70
N GLY A 35 -22.06 -34.17 18.77
CA GLY A 35 -22.96 -35.32 18.75
C GLY A 35 -22.25 -36.65 19.04
N HIS A 36 -22.98 -37.75 18.88
CA HIS A 36 -22.50 -39.09 19.20
C HIS A 36 -22.94 -40.11 18.13
N GLY A 37 -22.06 -41.07 17.84
CA GLY A 37 -22.37 -42.22 16.98
C GLY A 37 -22.60 -41.84 15.52
N ALA A 38 -23.60 -42.45 14.88
CA ALA A 38 -23.81 -42.34 13.44
C ALA A 38 -24.27 -40.96 12.94
N TYR A 39 -24.63 -40.04 13.84
CA TYR A 39 -25.12 -38.70 13.52
C TYR A 39 -24.18 -37.60 13.99
N ALA A 40 -22.94 -37.95 14.35
CA ALA A 40 -21.93 -36.96 14.71
C ALA A 40 -21.55 -36.09 13.49
N VAL A 41 -21.28 -34.82 13.76
CA VAL A 41 -20.87 -33.83 12.76
C VAL A 41 -19.46 -33.36 13.12
N ALA A 42 -18.57 -33.31 12.14
CA ALA A 42 -17.24 -32.73 12.31
C ALA A 42 -17.29 -31.25 11.92
N TYR A 43 -16.57 -30.41 12.65
CA TYR A 43 -16.45 -29.00 12.33
C TYR A 43 -15.05 -28.49 12.64
N ALA A 44 -14.59 -27.53 11.83
CA ALA A 44 -13.34 -26.82 12.00
C ALA A 44 -13.65 -25.36 12.34
N LEU A 45 -12.93 -24.81 13.32
CA LEU A 45 -13.02 -23.42 13.74
C LEU A 45 -11.72 -22.71 13.38
N SER A 46 -11.80 -21.53 12.75
CA SER A 46 -10.63 -20.70 12.49
C SER A 46 -10.23 -19.92 13.73
N THR A 47 -8.96 -20.01 14.09
CA THR A 47 -8.33 -19.15 15.10
C THR A 47 -7.97 -17.79 14.51
N ALA A 48 -7.61 -17.73 13.22
CA ALA A 48 -7.21 -16.51 12.50
C ALA A 48 -8.40 -15.59 12.24
N TRP A 49 -9.57 -16.17 11.97
CA TRP A 49 -10.81 -15.44 11.80
C TRP A 49 -11.84 -15.94 12.81
N PRO A 50 -11.82 -15.42 14.06
CA PRO A 50 -12.77 -15.81 15.09
C PRO A 50 -14.21 -15.65 14.59
N GLY A 51 -14.93 -16.76 14.54
CA GLY A 51 -16.29 -16.83 13.98
C GLY A 51 -16.41 -17.56 12.64
N ALA A 52 -15.29 -17.90 11.98
CA ALA A 52 -15.32 -18.75 10.79
C ALA A 52 -15.43 -20.24 11.19
N ILE A 53 -16.42 -20.92 10.62
CA ILE A 53 -16.74 -22.32 10.91
C ILE A 53 -16.94 -23.06 9.59
N ALA A 54 -16.25 -24.18 9.43
CA ALA A 54 -16.53 -25.15 8.37
C ALA A 54 -17.09 -26.42 9.01
N PHE A 55 -18.17 -26.98 8.49
CA PHE A 55 -18.75 -28.22 9.01
C PHE A 55 -18.98 -29.25 7.92
N CYS A 56 -18.91 -30.53 8.28
CA CYS A 56 -19.14 -31.66 7.41
C CYS A 56 -19.93 -32.75 8.14
N SER A 57 -21.01 -33.23 7.51
CA SER A 57 -21.78 -34.41 7.93
C SER A 57 -21.72 -35.47 6.85
N THR A 58 -21.54 -36.73 7.23
CA THR A 58 -21.33 -37.85 6.29
C THR A 58 -22.55 -38.75 6.13
N LYS A 59 -23.61 -38.57 6.92
CA LYS A 59 -24.82 -39.41 6.89
C LYS A 59 -26.11 -38.58 6.97
N PRO A 60 -27.11 -38.84 6.11
CA PRO A 60 -27.18 -39.90 5.08
C PRO A 60 -26.43 -39.59 3.77
N SER A 61 -25.93 -38.37 3.59
CA SER A 61 -25.12 -37.94 2.44
C SER A 61 -24.04 -36.96 2.92
N VAL A 62 -22.94 -36.85 2.19
CA VAL A 62 -21.94 -35.82 2.46
C VAL A 62 -22.56 -34.45 2.26
N LYS A 63 -22.62 -33.65 3.33
CA LYS A 63 -23.06 -32.25 3.31
C LYS A 63 -22.01 -31.44 4.03
N PHE A 64 -21.54 -30.39 3.39
CA PHE A 64 -20.61 -29.45 3.99
C PHE A 64 -21.11 -28.02 3.77
N ALA A 65 -20.78 -27.13 4.69
CA ALA A 65 -20.93 -25.70 4.48
C ALA A 65 -19.93 -24.93 5.34
N ASN A 66 -19.68 -23.70 4.90
CA ASN A 66 -18.79 -22.77 5.56
C ASN A 66 -19.62 -21.53 5.92
N VAL A 67 -19.47 -21.04 7.14
CA VAL A 67 -20.19 -19.88 7.64
C VAL A 67 -19.26 -19.01 8.45
N TYR A 68 -19.40 -17.70 8.32
CA TYR A 68 -18.72 -16.72 9.16
C TYR A 68 -19.76 -15.94 9.97
N ILE A 69 -19.62 -15.97 11.29
CA ILE A 69 -20.43 -15.17 12.21
C ILE A 69 -19.49 -14.49 13.20
N GLY A 70 -19.17 -13.22 12.96
CA GLY A 70 -18.20 -12.49 13.77
C GLY A 70 -18.10 -11.01 13.39
N TYR A 71 -17.12 -10.32 13.97
CA TYR A 71 -16.93 -8.88 13.86
C TYR A 71 -16.08 -8.44 12.65
N GLY A 72 -15.60 -9.38 11.83
CA GLY A 72 -14.69 -9.09 10.72
C GLY A 72 -13.28 -8.69 11.17
N LEU A 73 -12.88 -9.07 12.38
CA LEU A 73 -11.55 -8.78 12.93
C LEU A 73 -10.66 -10.02 12.83
N GLU A 74 -9.51 -9.86 12.18
CA GLU A 74 -8.48 -10.87 12.09
C GLU A 74 -7.72 -10.98 13.42
N ASN A 75 -7.51 -12.20 13.88
CA ASN A 75 -6.62 -12.50 14.98
C ASN A 75 -5.20 -12.70 14.45
N THR A 76 -4.40 -11.63 14.53
CA THR A 76 -2.99 -11.65 14.11
C THR A 76 -2.05 -12.16 15.21
N GLY A 77 -2.58 -12.56 16.37
CA GLY A 77 -1.79 -12.90 17.55
C GLY A 77 -1.08 -11.70 18.20
N LYS A 78 -1.18 -10.52 17.60
CA LYS A 78 -0.55 -9.27 18.04
C LYS A 78 -1.59 -8.28 18.51
N THR A 79 -1.24 -7.51 19.52
CA THR A 79 -2.05 -6.37 19.96
C THR A 79 -2.10 -5.32 18.85
N PHE A 80 -3.30 -4.82 18.56
CA PHE A 80 -3.47 -3.73 17.61
C PHE A 80 -2.63 -2.52 18.04
N THR A 81 -1.69 -2.14 17.19
CA THR A 81 -0.88 -0.93 17.35
C THR A 81 -1.28 0.05 16.26
N PRO A 82 -1.88 1.22 16.62
CA PRO A 82 -2.21 2.24 15.64
C PRO A 82 -0.99 2.64 14.82
N LYS A 83 -1.20 2.93 13.53
CA LYS A 83 -0.12 3.40 12.67
C LYS A 83 0.48 4.69 13.26
N PRO A 84 1.81 4.81 13.38
CA PRO A 84 2.43 6.05 13.80
C PRO A 84 2.09 7.18 12.82
N MET A 85 2.23 8.42 13.29
CA MET A 85 2.07 9.57 12.40
C MET A 85 3.06 9.47 11.23
N PRO A 86 2.65 9.90 10.02
CA PRO A 86 3.56 9.92 8.89
C PRO A 86 4.77 10.80 9.19
N GLU A 87 5.89 10.48 8.55
CA GLU A 87 7.10 11.28 8.66
C GLU A 87 6.82 12.71 8.16
N ILE A 88 7.40 13.69 8.85
CA ILE A 88 7.34 15.08 8.44
C ILE A 88 8.17 15.21 7.17
N ALA A 89 7.62 15.87 6.15
CA ALA A 89 8.35 16.15 4.91
C ALA A 89 9.63 16.93 5.23
N ARG A 90 10.74 16.58 4.56
CA ARG A 90 11.98 17.35 4.66
C ARG A 90 11.78 18.72 4.04
N GLU A 91 12.49 19.69 4.59
CA GLU A 91 12.62 21.00 3.96
C GLU A 91 13.23 20.84 2.56
N PRO A 92 12.89 21.72 1.61
CA PRO A 92 13.57 21.75 0.32
C PRO A 92 15.08 21.98 0.52
N ASP A 93 15.88 21.48 -0.42
CA ASP A 93 17.31 21.79 -0.44
C ASP A 93 17.51 23.32 -0.55
N ASP A 94 18.54 23.85 0.11
CA ASP A 94 18.92 25.25 -0.04
C ASP A 94 19.15 25.56 -1.53
N VAL A 95 18.42 26.54 -2.03
CA VAL A 95 18.61 27.02 -3.39
C VAL A 95 19.95 27.75 -3.43
N GLY A 96 20.88 27.26 -4.25
CA GLY A 96 22.13 27.98 -4.49
C GLY A 96 21.85 29.35 -5.10
N GLU A 97 22.50 30.40 -4.59
CA GLU A 97 22.55 31.68 -5.30
C GLU A 97 23.23 31.45 -6.66
N GLU A 98 22.54 31.76 -7.75
CA GLU A 98 23.20 31.88 -9.05
C GLU A 98 24.08 33.14 -9.01
N GLU A 99 25.32 33.03 -9.50
CA GLU A 99 26.18 34.20 -9.64
C GLU A 99 25.54 35.18 -10.63
N ASP A 100 25.45 36.45 -10.23
CA ASP A 100 25.03 37.52 -11.13
C ASP A 100 25.93 37.55 -12.37
N THR A 101 25.33 37.77 -13.54
CA THR A 101 26.09 38.04 -14.76
C THR A 101 27.05 39.21 -14.50
N PRO A 102 28.34 39.10 -14.89
CA PRO A 102 29.29 40.18 -14.67
C PRO A 102 28.83 41.46 -15.39
N LEU A 103 29.03 42.61 -14.75
CA LEU A 103 28.58 43.92 -15.23
C LEU A 103 28.95 44.21 -16.69
N ASP A 104 30.13 43.79 -17.13
CA ASP A 104 30.58 43.98 -18.51
C ASP A 104 29.73 43.20 -19.52
N ALA A 105 29.30 41.99 -19.16
CA ALA A 105 28.43 41.18 -19.99
C ALA A 105 27.01 41.75 -20.04
N GLU A 106 26.48 42.19 -18.89
CA GLU A 106 25.17 42.87 -18.83
C GLU A 106 25.16 44.16 -19.68
N ASN A 107 26.19 44.99 -19.53
CA ASN A 107 26.34 46.23 -20.30
C ASN A 107 26.48 45.99 -21.80
N ALA A 108 27.15 44.90 -22.22
CA ALA A 108 27.26 44.55 -23.63
C ALA A 108 25.88 44.22 -24.24
N VAL A 109 25.07 43.45 -23.51
CA VAL A 109 23.70 43.11 -23.93
C VAL A 109 22.81 44.34 -23.98
N LEU A 110 22.87 45.21 -22.97
CA LEU A 110 22.12 46.46 -22.94
C LEU A 110 22.48 47.39 -24.10
N LYS A 111 23.77 47.50 -24.40
CA LYS A 111 24.26 48.33 -25.51
C LYS A 111 23.78 47.81 -26.86
N GLU A 112 23.83 46.49 -27.08
CA GLU A 112 23.34 45.88 -28.32
C GLU A 112 21.82 46.09 -28.51
N LEU A 113 21.05 46.00 -27.41
CA LEU A 113 19.61 46.29 -27.41
C LEU A 113 19.31 47.76 -27.72
N GLU A 114 20.04 48.70 -27.13
CA GLU A 114 19.87 50.14 -27.39
C GLU A 114 20.25 50.49 -28.83
N GLU A 115 21.36 49.93 -29.35
CA GLU A 115 21.79 50.12 -30.73
C GLU A 115 20.73 49.58 -31.72
N LYS A 116 20.16 48.39 -31.45
CA LYS A 116 19.04 47.86 -32.25
C LYS A 116 17.81 48.76 -32.19
N ARG A 117 17.43 49.27 -31.00
CA ARG A 117 16.28 50.17 -30.85
C ARG A 117 16.48 51.46 -31.64
N MET A 118 17.67 52.05 -31.59
CA MET A 118 17.95 53.28 -32.34
C MET A 118 17.95 53.06 -33.85
N VAL A 119 18.40 51.90 -34.33
CA VAL A 119 18.29 51.55 -35.76
C VAL A 119 16.83 51.37 -36.16
N GLU A 120 16.02 50.64 -35.39
CA GLU A 120 14.59 50.47 -35.67
C GLU A 120 13.83 51.81 -35.64
N GLU A 121 14.15 52.70 -34.71
CA GLU A 121 13.53 54.04 -34.61
C GLU A 121 13.92 54.93 -35.80
N ALA A 122 15.19 54.90 -36.22
CA ALA A 122 15.64 55.62 -37.41
C ALA A 122 15.03 55.06 -38.70
N GLU A 123 14.91 53.75 -38.84
CA GLU A 123 14.23 53.11 -39.99
C GLU A 123 12.73 53.44 -40.00
N ALA A 124 12.09 53.54 -38.83
CA ALA A 124 10.69 53.96 -38.73
C ALA A 124 10.49 55.45 -39.08
N GLU A 125 11.39 56.33 -38.65
CA GLU A 125 11.36 57.76 -39.03
C GLU A 125 11.64 57.98 -40.52
N GLU A 126 12.56 57.23 -41.14
CA GLU A 126 12.78 57.29 -42.58
C GLU A 126 11.59 56.76 -43.39
N ALA A 127 10.87 55.75 -42.88
CA ALA A 127 9.67 55.21 -43.54
C ALA A 127 8.43 56.12 -43.44
N ASP A 128 8.33 57.00 -42.45
CA ASP A 128 7.23 57.99 -42.31
C ASP A 128 7.52 59.29 -43.09
N ALA A 129 8.79 59.51 -43.50
CA ALA A 129 9.24 60.68 -44.25
C ALA A 129 9.19 60.53 -45.79
N GLU A 130 8.82 59.36 -46.31
CA GLU A 130 8.56 59.06 -47.74
C GLU A 130 7.07 59.10 -48.09
#